data_AF-A0A9W8L7E8-F1
#
_entry.id   AF-A0A9W8L7E8-F1
#
_cell.length_a   1.000
_cell.length_b   1.000
_cell.length_c   1.000
_cell.angle_alpha   90.00
_cell.angle_beta   90.00
_cell.angle_gamma   90.00
#
_symmetry.space_group_name_H-M   'P 1'
#
loop_
_entity.id
_entity.type
_entity.pdbx_description
1 polymer ?
#
loop_
_entity_poly.entity_id
_entity_poly.type
_entity_poly.pdbx_seq_one_letter_code
_entity_poly.pdbx_strand_id
1 'polypeptide(L)'
;MSLVRIMYALIGRRTVQSHVGHRWYSSVPDRQPQRGWRRQLLAFKQRPASHITAFALLHELTAVVPLVGVYYALDYWQPKMPFPQSVLEEGNRYINKLRTYVGLRQLEADSPVLLHLATSYAVVKAAVPLRIAASLALTPWFSRWCVVPVTRVAGKLWPSSMRFFNRRDK
;
A
#
# COMPACT_ATOMS: atom_id res chain seq x y z
N MET A 1 9.49 -84.45 -13.40
CA MET A 1 10.24 -83.20 -13.68
C MET A 1 10.49 -83.10 -15.18
N SER A 2 9.92 -82.22 -15.99
CA SER A 2 8.78 -81.31 -15.87
C SER A 2 8.45 -80.90 -17.31
N LEU A 3 7.50 -81.61 -17.94
CA LEU A 3 6.83 -81.17 -19.18
C LEU A 3 6.18 -79.78 -19.02
N VAL A 4 6.00 -79.33 -17.77
CA VAL A 4 5.58 -77.99 -17.35
C VAL A 4 6.57 -76.89 -17.80
N ARG A 5 7.87 -77.17 -18.02
CA ARG A 5 8.85 -76.12 -18.43
C ARG A 5 8.77 -75.73 -19.91
N ILE A 6 8.21 -76.59 -20.77
CA ILE A 6 8.09 -76.30 -22.22
C ILE A 6 6.85 -75.44 -22.50
N MET A 7 5.81 -75.53 -21.68
CA MET A 7 4.58 -74.74 -21.82
C MET A 7 4.78 -73.25 -21.51
N TYR A 8 5.67 -72.89 -20.57
CA TYR A 8 5.97 -71.49 -20.22
C TYR A 8 6.88 -70.78 -21.24
N ALA A 9 7.58 -71.50 -22.12
CA ALA A 9 8.51 -70.91 -23.08
C ALA A 9 7.82 -70.34 -24.35
N LEU A 10 6.53 -70.64 -24.54
CA LEU A 10 5.75 -70.25 -25.73
C LEU A 10 4.79 -69.07 -25.50
N ILE A 11 4.71 -68.55 -24.27
CA ILE A 11 3.85 -67.40 -23.91
C ILE A 11 4.77 -66.27 -23.47
N GLY A 12 5.15 -65.37 -24.39
CA GLY A 12 5.71 -64.08 -23.96
C GLY A 12 6.65 -63.34 -24.90
N ARG A 13 6.96 -63.82 -26.11
CA ARG A 13 7.58 -62.98 -27.15
C ARG A 13 6.51 -62.29 -27.99
N ARG A 14 6.18 -61.05 -27.63
CA ARG A 14 5.56 -60.06 -28.52
C ARG A 14 6.24 -58.71 -28.30
N THR A 15 7.16 -58.37 -29.19
CA THR A 15 7.04 -57.27 -30.17
C THR A 15 7.14 -55.88 -29.57
N VAL A 16 8.34 -55.31 -29.70
CA VAL A 16 8.57 -53.86 -29.77
C VAL A 16 7.90 -53.34 -31.04
N GLN A 17 6.95 -52.40 -30.92
CA GLN A 17 6.61 -51.47 -32.00
C GLN A 17 6.07 -50.17 -31.42
N SER A 18 6.80 -49.10 -31.69
CA SER A 18 6.53 -47.68 -31.46
C SER A 18 5.15 -47.21 -31.92
N HIS A 19 4.47 -46.38 -31.11
CA HIS A 19 3.51 -45.38 -31.59
C HIS A 19 3.71 -44.05 -30.84
N VAL A 20 4.24 -43.09 -31.58
CA VAL A 20 4.19 -41.65 -31.28
C VAL A 20 2.72 -41.25 -31.26
N GLY A 21 2.27 -40.57 -30.20
CA GLY A 21 0.84 -40.30 -30.00
C GLY A 21 0.54 -39.23 -28.96
N HIS A 22 1.01 -38.02 -29.24
CA HIS A 22 0.35 -36.75 -28.92
C HIS A 22 -0.14 -36.46 -27.50
N ARG A 23 0.52 -35.44 -26.92
CA ARG A 23 -0.18 -34.22 -26.45
C ARG A 23 -1.04 -34.39 -25.19
N TRP A 24 -0.36 -34.60 -24.06
CA TRP A 24 -0.93 -34.39 -22.72
C TRP A 24 -0.23 -33.24 -21.99
N TYR A 25 -0.09 -32.10 -22.66
CA TYR A 25 0.33 -30.86 -22.01
C TYR A 25 -0.37 -29.65 -22.62
N SER A 26 -1.67 -29.50 -22.37
CA SER A 26 -2.34 -28.20 -22.51
C SER A 26 -3.71 -28.24 -21.85
N SER A 27 -3.71 -28.33 -20.53
CA SER A 27 -4.72 -27.65 -19.73
C SER A 27 -4.00 -26.90 -18.61
N VAL A 28 -2.95 -26.16 -18.98
CA VAL A 28 -2.60 -24.98 -18.18
C VAL A 28 -3.82 -24.08 -18.35
N PRO A 29 -4.61 -23.78 -17.30
CA PRO A 29 -5.66 -22.80 -17.43
C PRO A 29 -4.97 -21.54 -17.92
N ASP A 30 -5.39 -21.06 -19.08
CA ASP A 30 -4.93 -19.79 -19.62
C ASP A 30 -5.19 -18.75 -18.53
N ARG A 31 -4.14 -18.37 -17.80
CA ARG A 31 -4.20 -17.27 -16.86
C ARG A 31 -4.27 -16.04 -17.74
N GLN A 32 -5.48 -15.75 -18.24
CA GLN A 32 -5.74 -14.51 -18.95
C GLN A 32 -5.10 -13.39 -18.14
N PRO A 33 -4.21 -12.58 -18.73
CA PRO A 33 -3.53 -11.52 -18.01
C PRO A 33 -4.60 -10.51 -17.63
N GLN A 34 -5.20 -10.66 -16.45
CA GLN A 34 -6.33 -9.85 -16.02
C GLN A 34 -5.89 -8.39 -16.01
N ARG A 35 -6.42 -7.58 -16.94
CA ARG A 35 -5.98 -6.21 -17.17
C ARG A 35 -6.39 -5.30 -16.01
N GLY A 36 -5.45 -4.42 -15.63
CA GLY A 36 -5.64 -3.22 -14.80
C GLY A 36 -6.34 -3.45 -13.46
N TRP A 37 -7.64 -3.15 -13.43
CA TRP A 37 -8.46 -2.93 -12.23
C TRP A 37 -8.79 -4.18 -11.41
N ARG A 38 -8.87 -5.34 -12.08
CA ARG A 38 -9.22 -6.62 -11.41
C ARG A 38 -8.07 -7.17 -10.55
N ARG A 39 -6.82 -6.82 -10.86
CA ARG A 39 -5.64 -7.26 -10.08
C ARG A 39 -5.61 -6.60 -8.70
N GLN A 40 -6.00 -5.33 -8.60
CA GLN A 40 -6.10 -4.64 -7.31
C GLN A 40 -7.17 -5.31 -6.44
N LEU A 41 -8.36 -5.54 -7.00
CA LEU A 41 -9.46 -6.20 -6.29
C LEU A 41 -9.12 -7.64 -5.84
N LEU A 42 -8.39 -8.40 -6.66
CA LEU A 42 -7.94 -9.76 -6.33
C LEU A 42 -6.80 -9.78 -5.31
N ALA A 43 -5.94 -8.76 -5.27
CA ALA A 43 -4.89 -8.60 -4.26
C ALA A 43 -5.46 -8.23 -2.88
N PHE A 44 -6.49 -7.37 -2.84
CA PHE A 44 -7.22 -7.04 -1.61
C PHE A 44 -7.82 -8.28 -0.92
N LYS A 45 -8.34 -9.24 -1.71
CA LYS A 45 -8.97 -10.46 -1.19
C LYS A 45 -8.02 -11.37 -0.41
N GLN A 46 -6.72 -11.32 -0.70
CA GLN A 46 -5.76 -12.27 -0.12
C GLN A 46 -5.09 -11.75 1.16
N ARG A 47 -4.94 -10.43 1.34
CA ARG A 47 -4.32 -9.81 2.54
C ARG A 47 -4.90 -8.41 2.83
N PRO A 48 -6.18 -8.32 3.24
CA PRO A 48 -6.89 -7.03 3.34
C PRO A 48 -6.28 -6.07 4.36
N ALA A 49 -5.85 -6.57 5.52
CA ALA A 49 -5.29 -5.75 6.59
C ALA A 49 -4.03 -4.98 6.14
N SER A 50 -3.07 -5.66 5.50
CA SER A 50 -1.81 -5.03 5.07
C SER A 50 -2.03 -3.94 4.01
N HIS A 51 -3.03 -4.12 3.13
CA HIS A 51 -3.36 -3.11 2.12
C HIS A 51 -4.07 -1.90 2.72
N ILE A 52 -4.95 -2.09 3.70
CA ILE A 52 -5.60 -0.99 4.42
C ILE A 52 -4.57 -0.16 5.19
N THR A 53 -3.65 -0.80 5.92
CA THR A 53 -2.58 -0.09 6.64
C THR A 53 -1.67 0.68 5.69
N ALA A 54 -1.26 0.06 4.58
CA ALA A 54 -0.43 0.71 3.57
C ALA A 54 -1.14 1.91 2.93
N PHE A 55 -2.43 1.76 2.61
CA PHE A 55 -3.25 2.85 2.09
C PHE A 55 -3.36 3.99 3.09
N ALA A 56 -3.65 3.71 4.36
CA ALA A 56 -3.76 4.73 5.40
C ALA A 56 -2.43 5.49 5.58
N LEU A 57 -1.31 4.79 5.69
CA LEU A 57 0.01 5.43 5.80
C LEU A 57 0.34 6.31 4.60
N LEU A 58 0.07 5.82 3.39
CA LEU A 58 0.29 6.60 2.17
C LEU A 58 -0.68 7.79 2.07
N HIS A 59 -1.91 7.61 2.52
CA HIS A 59 -2.94 8.65 2.59
C HIS A 59 -2.54 9.79 3.53
N GLU A 60 -1.95 9.44 4.69
CA GLU A 60 -1.43 10.43 5.64
C GLU A 60 -0.19 11.14 5.11
N LEU A 61 0.75 10.40 4.50
CA LEU A 61 1.96 11.01 3.92
C LEU A 61 1.61 12.00 2.79
N THR A 62 0.64 11.62 1.94
CA THR A 62 0.11 12.49 0.89
C THR A 62 -0.81 13.60 1.41
N ALA A 63 -1.10 13.65 2.71
CA ALA A 63 -1.70 14.81 3.37
C ALA A 63 -0.63 15.79 3.87
N VAL A 64 0.41 15.27 4.55
CA VAL A 64 1.47 16.08 5.16
C VAL A 64 2.33 16.76 4.10
N VAL A 65 2.77 16.03 3.07
CA VAL A 65 3.69 16.58 2.06
C VAL A 65 3.06 17.77 1.31
N PRO A 66 1.83 17.67 0.77
CA PRO A 66 1.19 18.81 0.12
C PRO A 66 0.83 19.93 1.09
N LEU A 67 0.48 19.63 2.34
CA LEU A 67 0.19 20.66 3.34
C LEU A 67 1.40 21.57 3.56
N VAL A 68 2.55 20.96 3.83
CA VAL A 68 3.82 21.67 4.04
C VAL A 68 4.25 22.39 2.75
N GLY A 69 4.17 21.71 1.60
CA GLY A 69 4.55 22.29 0.31
C GLY A 69 3.72 23.51 -0.08
N VAL A 70 2.39 23.43 0.07
CA VAL A 70 1.48 24.55 -0.24
C VAL A 70 1.69 25.69 0.74
N TYR A 71 1.89 25.41 2.03
CA TYR A 71 2.19 26.46 3.02
C TYR A 71 3.44 27.25 2.64
N TYR A 72 4.56 26.57 2.37
CA TYR A 72 5.80 27.26 1.98
C TYR A 72 5.68 27.97 0.64
N ALA A 73 4.88 27.44 -0.29
CA ALA A 73 4.58 28.15 -1.53
C ALA A 73 3.81 29.46 -1.27
N LEU A 74 2.78 29.43 -0.42
CA LEU A 74 2.04 30.65 -0.05
C LEU A 74 2.91 31.66 0.70
N ASP A 75 3.76 31.17 1.61
CA ASP A 75 4.67 32.01 2.39
C ASP A 75 5.77 32.67 1.52
N TYR A 76 6.26 31.95 0.51
CA TYR A 76 7.24 32.49 -0.44
C TYR A 76 6.63 33.49 -1.43
N TRP A 77 5.43 33.20 -1.96
CA TRP A 77 4.80 34.04 -2.98
C TRP A 77 4.02 35.23 -2.39
N GLN A 78 3.66 35.16 -1.11
CA GLN A 78 2.87 36.15 -0.37
C GLN A 78 1.71 36.77 -1.18
N PRO A 79 0.86 35.94 -1.81
CA PRO A 79 -0.25 36.46 -2.58
C PRO A 79 -1.23 37.18 -1.64
N LYS A 80 -1.64 38.40 -2.01
CA LYS A 80 -2.68 39.15 -1.28
C LYS A 80 -4.01 38.45 -1.46
N MET A 81 -4.39 37.63 -0.49
CA MET A 81 -5.67 36.95 -0.52
C MET A 81 -6.80 37.95 -0.21
N PRO A 82 -7.93 37.88 -0.93
CA PRO A 82 -9.06 38.80 -0.73
C PRO A 82 -9.89 38.39 0.51
N PHE A 83 -9.24 38.28 1.67
CA PHE A 83 -9.93 38.08 2.94
C PHE A 83 -10.05 39.42 3.69
N PRO A 84 -11.19 39.69 4.34
CA PRO A 84 -11.32 40.87 5.19
C PRO A 84 -10.34 40.78 6.36
N GLN A 85 -9.64 41.88 6.65
CA GLN A 85 -8.64 41.95 7.73
C GLN A 85 -9.23 41.58 9.11
N SER A 86 -10.53 41.85 9.32
CA SER A 86 -11.23 41.46 10.55
C SER A 86 -11.16 39.96 10.83
N VAL A 87 -11.25 39.11 9.81
CA VAL A 87 -11.18 37.65 9.96
C VAL A 87 -9.75 37.21 10.29
N LEU A 88 -8.75 37.89 9.74
CA LEU A 88 -7.33 37.63 10.06
C LEU A 88 -7.03 37.99 11.52
N GLU A 89 -7.44 39.18 11.95
CA GLU A 89 -7.26 39.67 13.32
C GLU A 89 -8.01 38.80 14.34
N GLU A 90 -9.25 38.42 14.04
CA GLU A 90 -10.06 37.55 14.89
C GLU A 90 -9.44 36.16 15.02
N GLY A 91 -8.99 35.58 13.90
CA GLY A 91 -8.27 34.32 13.88
C GLY A 91 -6.98 34.36 14.68
N ASN A 92 -6.17 35.39 14.50
CA ASN A 92 -4.92 35.57 15.24
C ASN A 92 -5.15 35.78 16.73
N ARG A 93 -6.21 36.51 17.12
CA ARG A 93 -6.61 36.65 18.52
C ARG A 93 -7.00 35.32 19.14
N TYR A 94 -7.77 34.51 18.43
CA TYR A 94 -8.17 33.17 18.88
C TYR A 94 -6.95 32.25 19.05
N ILE A 95 -6.06 32.20 18.05
CA ILE A 95 -4.84 31.39 18.11
C ILE A 95 -3.88 31.87 19.17
N ASN A 96 -3.75 33.17 19.41
CA ASN A 96 -2.90 33.69 20.47
C ASN A 96 -3.37 33.26 21.86
N LYS A 97 -4.69 33.19 22.10
CA LYS A 97 -5.23 32.60 23.32
C LYS A 97 -4.79 31.15 23.48
N LEU A 98 -4.82 30.35 22.40
CA LEU A 98 -4.36 28.96 22.46
C LEU A 98 -2.84 28.86 22.68
N ARG A 99 -2.06 29.69 21.98
CA ARG A 99 -0.60 29.72 22.07
C ARG A 99 -0.09 30.13 23.45
N THR A 100 -0.79 31.04 24.14
CA THR A 100 -0.43 31.43 25.51
C THR A 100 -0.48 30.25 26.48
N TYR A 101 -1.38 29.28 26.29
CA TYR A 101 -1.42 28.08 27.15
C TYR A 101 -0.25 27.12 26.89
N VAL A 102 0.26 27.10 25.65
CA VAL A 102 1.38 26.23 25.22
C VAL A 102 2.73 26.92 25.43
N GLY A 103 2.76 28.16 25.92
CA GLY A 103 3.99 28.95 26.10
C GLY A 103 4.64 29.39 24.78
N LEU A 104 3.87 29.41 23.68
CA LEU A 104 4.37 29.79 22.36
C LEU A 104 4.29 31.31 22.15
N ARG A 105 5.19 31.85 21.30
CA ARG A 105 5.22 33.27 20.94
C ARG A 105 3.92 33.68 20.23
N GLN A 106 3.37 34.81 20.67
CA GLN A 106 2.16 35.39 20.08
C GLN A 106 2.45 35.87 18.66
N LEU A 107 1.48 35.67 17.77
CA LEU A 107 1.48 36.20 16.41
C LEU A 107 1.01 37.66 16.45
N GLU A 108 1.55 38.47 15.53
CA GLU A 108 1.04 39.82 15.27
C GLU A 108 -0.40 39.76 14.73
N ALA A 109 -1.19 40.79 15.00
CA ALA A 109 -2.61 40.82 14.60
C ALA A 109 -2.80 40.70 13.08
N ASP A 110 -1.89 41.28 12.30
CA ASP A 110 -1.88 41.25 10.83
C ASP A 110 -0.97 40.15 10.26
N SER A 111 -0.58 39.16 11.07
CA SER A 111 0.31 38.10 10.62
C SER A 111 -0.42 37.16 9.63
N PRO A 112 0.11 36.94 8.41
CA PRO A 112 -0.52 36.07 7.40
C PRO A 112 -0.29 34.58 7.67
N VAL A 113 0.50 34.22 8.70
CA VAL A 113 0.88 32.83 9.00
C VAL A 113 -0.35 31.94 9.19
N LEU A 114 -1.32 32.40 9.99
CA LEU A 114 -2.54 31.65 10.22
C LEU A 114 -3.36 31.49 8.95
N LEU A 115 -3.42 32.54 8.13
CA LEU A 115 -4.13 32.53 6.86
C LEU A 115 -3.49 31.55 5.88
N HIS A 116 -2.16 31.59 5.72
CA HIS A 116 -1.42 30.65 4.87
C HIS A 116 -1.63 29.20 5.33
N LEU A 117 -1.63 28.94 6.64
CA LEU A 117 -1.96 27.62 7.20
C LEU A 117 -3.40 27.22 6.84
N ALA A 118 -4.38 28.09 7.07
CA ALA A 118 -5.78 27.82 6.77
C ALA A 118 -6.01 27.58 5.27
N THR A 119 -5.43 28.41 4.40
CA THR A 119 -5.50 28.26 2.95
C THR A 119 -4.81 26.98 2.48
N SER A 120 -3.63 26.65 3.01
CA SER A 120 -2.94 25.40 2.68
C SER A 120 -3.80 24.19 3.03
N TYR A 121 -4.43 24.19 4.21
CA TYR A 121 -5.33 23.13 4.63
C TYR A 121 -6.57 23.04 3.72
N ALA A 122 -7.15 24.19 3.36
CA ALA A 122 -8.28 24.23 2.42
C ALA A 122 -7.92 23.65 1.05
N VAL A 123 -6.73 23.96 0.53
CA VAL A 123 -6.22 23.39 -0.74
C VAL A 123 -6.00 21.89 -0.63
N VAL A 124 -5.36 21.42 0.44
CA VAL A 124 -5.16 19.97 0.68
C VAL A 124 -6.48 19.23 0.81
N LYS A 125 -7.48 19.88 1.42
CA LYS A 125 -8.83 19.33 1.56
C LYS A 125 -9.58 19.31 0.22
N ALA A 126 -9.42 20.35 -0.60
CA ALA A 126 -9.95 20.35 -1.97
C ALA A 126 -9.30 19.26 -2.84
N ALA A 127 -8.03 18.94 -2.59
CA ALA A 127 -7.30 17.88 -3.28
C ALA A 127 -7.63 16.45 -2.80
N VAL A 128 -8.58 16.25 -1.87
CA VAL A 128 -8.95 14.92 -1.35
C VAL A 128 -9.34 13.91 -2.44
N PRO A 129 -10.14 14.25 -3.48
CA PRO A 129 -10.47 13.29 -4.55
C PRO A 129 -9.23 12.81 -5.30
N LEU A 130 -8.32 13.75 -5.60
CA LEU A 130 -7.04 13.46 -6.24
C LEU A 130 -6.15 12.60 -5.35
N ARG A 131 -6.13 12.87 -4.04
CA ARG A 131 -5.37 12.09 -3.05
C ARG A 131 -5.85 10.65 -2.96
N ILE A 132 -7.16 10.41 -2.99
CA ILE A 132 -7.72 9.06 -2.99
C ILE A 132 -7.31 8.33 -4.27
N ALA A 133 -7.47 8.97 -5.43
CA ALA A 133 -7.07 8.38 -6.72
C ALA A 133 -5.57 8.05 -6.77
N ALA A 134 -4.70 8.99 -6.36
CA ALA A 134 -3.26 8.80 -6.29
C ALA A 134 -2.87 7.69 -5.30
N SER A 135 -3.48 7.67 -4.11
CA SER A 135 -3.22 6.64 -3.09
C SER A 135 -3.60 5.25 -3.61
N LEU A 136 -4.75 5.10 -4.27
CA LEU A 136 -5.17 3.84 -4.87
C LEU A 136 -4.25 3.39 -6.01
N ALA A 137 -3.79 4.33 -6.86
CA ALA A 137 -2.87 4.03 -7.96
C ALA A 137 -1.48 3.60 -7.45
N LEU A 138 -0.99 4.21 -6.38
CA LEU A 138 0.33 3.96 -5.80
C LEU A 138 0.36 2.78 -4.81
N THR A 139 -0.78 2.35 -4.28
CA THR A 139 -0.89 1.20 -3.34
C THR A 139 -0.15 -0.07 -3.81
N PRO A 140 -0.26 -0.55 -5.07
CA PRO A 140 0.50 -1.73 -5.52
C PRO A 140 2.02 -1.51 -5.58
N TRP A 141 2.49 -0.28 -5.82
CA TRP A 141 3.92 0.05 -5.83
C TRP A 141 4.48 0.20 -4.41
N PHE A 142 3.73 0.89 -3.54
CA PHE A 142 4.09 1.11 -2.13
C PHE A 142 4.13 -0.20 -1.32
N SER A 143 3.22 -1.14 -1.61
CA SER A 143 3.27 -2.49 -1.01
C SER A 143 4.62 -3.18 -1.28
N ARG A 144 5.18 -3.02 -2.48
CA ARG A 144 6.47 -3.61 -2.85
C ARG A 144 7.65 -2.89 -2.20
N TRP A 145 7.57 -1.58 -2.03
CA TRP A 145 8.67 -0.75 -1.51
C TRP A 145 8.72 -0.64 0.01
N CYS A 146 7.58 -0.66 0.73
CA CYS A 146 7.56 -0.47 2.18
C CYS A 146 7.33 -1.78 2.96
N VAL A 147 6.56 -2.73 2.44
CA VAL A 147 6.27 -3.98 3.18
C VAL A 147 7.46 -4.93 3.14
N VAL A 148 8.16 -5.05 2.00
CA VAL A 148 9.31 -5.94 1.84
C VAL A 148 10.49 -5.58 2.76
N PRO A 149 10.94 -4.30 2.88
CA PRO A 149 12.03 -3.97 3.80
C PRO A 149 11.60 -4.09 5.27
N VAL A 150 10.39 -3.66 5.62
CA VAL A 150 9.91 -3.73 7.01
C VAL A 150 9.74 -5.18 7.46
N THR A 151 9.23 -6.08 6.62
CA THR A 151 9.12 -7.51 6.96
C THR A 151 10.49 -8.20 7.05
N ARG A 152 11.49 -7.78 6.26
CA ARG A 152 12.88 -8.27 6.40
C ARG A 152 13.54 -7.80 7.68
N VAL A 153 13.30 -6.56 8.10
CA VAL A 153 13.84 -6.00 9.37
C VAL A 153 13.10 -6.56 10.58
N ALA A 154 11.76 -6.65 10.54
CA ALA A 154 10.95 -7.24 11.61
C ALA A 154 11.24 -8.73 11.79
N GLY A 155 11.46 -9.48 10.70
CA GLY A 155 11.91 -10.87 10.76
C GLY A 155 13.31 -11.04 11.37
N LYS A 156 14.16 -10.01 11.27
CA LYS A 156 15.49 -9.98 11.91
C LYS A 156 15.41 -9.69 13.41
N LEU A 157 14.38 -8.97 13.85
CA LEU A 157 14.12 -8.66 15.25
C LEU A 157 13.23 -9.68 15.96
N TRP A 158 12.60 -10.62 15.22
CA TRP A 158 11.79 -11.70 15.78
C TRP A 158 12.70 -12.86 16.26
N PRO A 159 12.83 -13.10 17.58
CA PRO A 159 13.65 -14.19 18.09
C PRO A 159 13.04 -15.54 17.68
N SER A 160 13.87 -16.47 17.24
CA SER A 160 13.44 -17.82 16.84
C SER A 160 12.89 -18.66 18.01
N SER A 161 12.89 -18.16 19.24
CA SER A 161 12.43 -18.86 20.44
C SER A 161 10.91 -19.02 20.56
N MET A 162 10.10 -18.18 19.89
CA MET A 162 8.62 -18.29 19.95
C MET A 162 8.01 -19.20 18.86
N ARG A 163 8.80 -19.70 17.90
CA ARG A 163 8.31 -20.65 16.88
C ARG A 163 8.04 -22.06 17.44
N PHE A 164 8.42 -22.33 18.69
CA PHE A 164 8.22 -23.62 19.34
C PHE A 164 6.83 -23.80 19.97
N PHE A 165 6.03 -22.74 20.13
CA PHE A 165 4.75 -22.84 20.81
C PHE A 165 3.57 -23.22 19.90
N ASN A 166 3.69 -23.09 18.57
CA ASN A 166 2.61 -23.37 17.61
C ASN A 166 2.71 -24.76 16.93
N ARG A 167 3.35 -25.73 17.60
CA ARG A 167 3.52 -27.11 17.06
C ARG A 167 3.28 -28.18 18.12
N ARG A 168 2.58 -27.84 19.20
CA ARG A 168 2.31 -28.77 20.29
C ARG A 168 0.84 -29.01 20.62
N ASP A 169 -0.06 -28.61 19.73
CA ASP A 169 -1.46 -29.02 19.77
C ASP A 169 -1.72 -29.86 18.51
N LYS A 170 -1.34 -31.14 18.62
CA LYS A 170 -1.93 -32.22 17.83
C LYS A 170 -3.22 -32.66 18.51
#